data_AF-A0A7C0X1K7-F1
#
_entry.id   AF-A0A7C0X1K7-F1
#
_cell.length_a   1.000
_cell.length_b   1.000
_cell.length_c   1.000
_cell.angle_alpha   90.00
_cell.angle_beta   90.00
_cell.angle_gamma   90.00
#
_symmetry.space_group_name_H-M   'P 1'
#
loop_
_entity.id
_entity.type
_entity.pdbx_description
1 polymer ?
#
loop_
_entity_poly.entity_id
_entity_poly.type
_entity_poly.pdbx_seq_one_letter_code
_entity_poly.pdbx_strand_id
1 'polypeptide(L)'
;MICELEAIFPVHIGTGMSYDRAEFVVKNGILHRISMRKLIDMLSRREIDNLTAQLVRGSFSIGEFLRRTDIEPGEVSVYSLECKMAPKKIREQIKTADRAYLPGSSIKGAIRGALLYWYLKTNDWMIPVCYLKKGEVFGDNNINLLDMIRGDVQRFSDGKSVQVKSFFEDYEDGAKKRFGNRFIELVFGVKPFLLTENGIRSNFDAKYDLLKFLHISDFMPVDAQLSAINLKTYSLKRGNLEAKSFDTTVEAVRGRFSGTISLSSQIYTALENADEYPLLRDKLKIIGLKDDFHDEEVMKHLKTVLRDYNSWCIEKEIELVASADNGNRFAEGLEELERLNQSGNLIRVGFGVGTMYQTLIKLIEEADVELAKNIVNKFKLGKFRRNIDRRTGTNLFPPYPKTIEFTDDYNPIGWLRWE
;
A
#
# COMPACT_ATOMS: atom_id res chain seq x y z
N MET A 1 -18.17 -2.01 -13.70
CA MET A 1 -17.73 -2.93 -14.77
C MET A 1 -16.99 -4.14 -14.21
N ILE A 2 -17.04 -5.30 -14.89
CA ILE A 2 -16.22 -6.47 -14.57
C ILE A 2 -14.78 -6.20 -15.03
N CYS A 3 -13.80 -6.63 -14.23
CA CYS A 3 -12.38 -6.45 -14.49
C CYS A 3 -11.61 -7.72 -14.16
N GLU A 4 -10.59 -8.00 -14.95
CA GLU A 4 -9.66 -9.09 -14.72
C GLU A 4 -8.29 -8.52 -14.31
N LEU A 5 -7.70 -9.12 -13.27
CA LEU A 5 -6.36 -8.81 -12.79
C LEU A 5 -5.51 -10.09 -12.83
N GLU A 6 -4.33 -10.01 -13.43
CA GLU A 6 -3.37 -11.12 -13.46
C GLU A 6 -2.14 -10.80 -12.60
N ALA A 7 -1.87 -11.62 -11.59
CA ALA A 7 -0.64 -11.55 -10.81
C ALA A 7 0.56 -12.10 -11.60
N ILE A 8 1.20 -11.20 -12.37
CA ILE A 8 2.39 -11.44 -13.19
C ILE A 8 3.66 -11.66 -12.34
N PHE A 9 3.70 -11.06 -11.16
CA PHE A 9 4.69 -11.35 -10.12
C PHE A 9 3.99 -11.86 -8.86
N PRO A 10 4.69 -12.55 -7.93
CA PRO A 10 4.05 -13.03 -6.72
C PRO A 10 3.47 -11.88 -5.90
N VAL A 11 2.21 -12.01 -5.47
CA VAL A 11 1.51 -11.02 -4.66
C VAL A 11 1.22 -11.60 -3.29
N HIS A 12 1.72 -10.96 -2.23
CA HIS A 12 1.32 -11.27 -0.86
C HIS A 12 0.47 -10.14 -0.27
N ILE A 13 -0.74 -10.45 0.18
CA ILE A 13 -1.59 -9.55 0.97
C ILE A 13 -1.89 -10.26 2.28
N GLY A 14 -1.21 -9.83 3.35
CA GLY A 14 -1.23 -10.56 4.61
C GLY A 14 -2.47 -10.31 5.47
N THR A 15 -2.85 -11.30 6.27
CA THR A 15 -3.86 -11.17 7.34
C THR A 15 -3.35 -10.43 8.58
N GLY A 16 -2.02 -10.22 8.66
CA GLY A 16 -1.32 -9.82 9.88
C GLY A 16 -0.93 -11.00 10.77
N MET A 17 -1.44 -12.20 10.46
CA MET A 17 -1.10 -13.44 11.14
C MET A 17 0.04 -14.17 10.45
N SER A 18 0.60 -15.12 11.17
CA SER A 18 1.72 -15.93 10.73
C SER A 18 1.70 -17.23 11.51
N TYR A 19 2.12 -18.31 10.88
CA TYR A 19 2.13 -19.65 11.47
C TYR A 19 3.54 -20.25 11.41
N ASP A 20 3.84 -21.18 12.31
CA ASP A 20 5.17 -21.75 12.48
C ASP A 20 5.17 -23.30 12.41
N ARG A 21 6.29 -23.93 12.77
CA ARG A 21 6.47 -25.39 12.66
C ARG A 21 5.56 -26.22 13.58
N ALA A 22 4.78 -25.60 14.46
CA ALA A 22 3.68 -26.26 15.17
C ALA A 22 2.43 -26.45 14.28
N GLU A 23 2.40 -25.78 13.14
CA GLU A 23 1.20 -25.51 12.36
C GLU A 23 1.30 -25.92 10.88
N PHE A 24 2.50 -26.28 10.41
CA PHE A 24 2.72 -26.80 9.07
C PHE A 24 3.82 -27.87 9.01
N VAL A 25 3.77 -28.71 7.98
CA VAL A 25 4.84 -29.64 7.60
C VAL A 25 5.23 -29.40 6.14
N VAL A 26 6.52 -29.43 5.83
CA VAL A 26 6.99 -29.50 4.44
C VAL A 26 7.44 -30.93 4.14
N LYS A 27 6.81 -31.56 3.15
CA LYS A 27 7.12 -32.92 2.66
C LYS A 27 7.20 -32.87 1.14
N ASN A 28 8.30 -33.33 0.56
CA ASN A 28 8.50 -33.40 -0.90
C ASN A 28 8.28 -32.06 -1.65
N GLY A 29 8.74 -30.94 -1.06
CA GLY A 29 8.57 -29.60 -1.66
C GLY A 29 7.15 -29.04 -1.59
N ILE A 30 6.25 -29.72 -0.86
CA ILE A 30 4.88 -29.26 -0.60
C ILE A 30 4.75 -28.93 0.88
N LEU A 31 4.24 -27.74 1.17
CA LEU A 31 3.81 -27.36 2.50
C LEU A 31 2.36 -27.77 2.72
N HIS A 32 2.10 -28.49 3.80
CA HIS A 32 0.76 -28.84 4.27
C HIS A 32 0.43 -28.00 5.50
N ARG A 33 -0.62 -27.16 5.41
CA ARG A 33 -1.13 -26.40 6.54
C ARG A 33 -2.01 -27.32 7.38
N ILE A 34 -1.61 -27.62 8.61
CA ILE A 34 -2.25 -28.67 9.40
C ILE A 34 -3.47 -28.13 10.14
N SER A 35 -4.59 -28.86 10.07
CA SER A 35 -5.77 -28.62 10.87
C SER A 35 -5.64 -29.35 12.20
N MET A 36 -5.48 -28.59 13.29
CA MET A 36 -5.45 -29.17 14.65
C MET A 36 -6.74 -29.91 14.97
N ARG A 37 -7.88 -29.46 14.43
CA ARG A 37 -9.16 -30.15 14.61
C ARG A 37 -9.15 -31.53 13.94
N LYS A 38 -8.84 -31.60 12.64
CA LYS A 38 -8.77 -32.89 11.92
C LYS A 38 -7.77 -33.84 12.57
N LEU A 39 -6.64 -33.29 13.03
CA LEU A 39 -5.64 -34.07 13.76
C LEU A 39 -6.21 -34.66 15.05
N ILE A 40 -6.79 -33.83 15.93
CA ILE A 40 -7.35 -34.29 17.21
C ILE A 40 -8.42 -35.36 17.00
N ASP A 41 -9.26 -35.21 15.96
CA ASP A 41 -10.31 -36.17 15.62
C ASP A 41 -9.75 -37.57 15.25
N MET A 42 -8.48 -37.66 14.84
CA MET A 42 -7.79 -38.91 14.50
C MET A 42 -6.95 -39.50 15.64
N LEU A 43 -6.77 -38.78 16.75
CA LEU A 43 -5.91 -39.19 17.85
C LEU A 43 -6.66 -39.93 18.97
N SER A 44 -6.00 -40.91 19.58
CA SER A 44 -6.44 -41.50 20.84
C SER A 44 -6.28 -40.51 22.00
N ARG A 45 -7.02 -40.71 23.10
CA ARG A 45 -6.89 -39.86 24.32
C ARG A 45 -5.44 -39.73 24.80
N ARG A 46 -4.69 -40.83 24.79
CA ARG A 46 -3.27 -40.84 25.20
C ARG A 46 -2.40 -39.99 24.28
N GLU A 47 -2.68 -39.98 22.97
CA GLU A 47 -1.94 -39.15 22.02
C GLU A 47 -2.32 -37.67 22.13
N ILE A 48 -3.58 -37.35 22.45
CA ILE A 48 -4.03 -36.00 22.76
C ILE A 48 -3.32 -35.47 24.02
N ASP A 49 -3.22 -36.28 25.07
CA ASP A 49 -2.50 -35.90 26.30
C ASP A 49 -1.02 -35.64 26.00
N ASN A 50 -0.38 -36.48 25.18
CA ASN A 50 1.00 -36.31 24.75
C ASN A 50 1.20 -35.03 23.89
N LEU A 51 0.29 -34.79 22.94
CA LEU A 51 0.28 -33.57 22.13
C LEU A 51 0.20 -32.33 23.02
N THR A 52 -0.74 -32.32 23.97
CA THR A 52 -0.94 -31.23 24.92
C THR A 52 0.31 -30.97 25.76
N ALA A 53 0.93 -32.02 26.29
CA ALA A 53 2.16 -31.92 27.06
C ALA A 53 3.32 -31.33 26.26
N GLN A 54 3.44 -31.66 24.96
CA GLN A 54 4.50 -31.12 24.09
C GLN A 54 4.26 -29.66 23.74
N LEU A 55 3.01 -29.27 23.47
CA LEU A 55 2.65 -27.86 23.22
C LEU A 55 2.98 -26.97 24.41
N VAL A 56 2.68 -27.41 25.64
CA VAL A 56 2.98 -26.67 26.88
C VAL A 56 4.50 -26.48 27.07
N ARG A 57 5.32 -27.45 26.66
CA ARG A 57 6.79 -27.36 26.78
C ARG A 57 7.43 -26.43 25.74
N GLY A 58 6.70 -25.98 24.72
CA GLY A 58 7.18 -25.03 23.71
C GLY A 58 8.22 -25.57 22.71
N SER A 59 8.54 -26.87 22.76
CA SER A 59 9.48 -27.53 21.84
C SER A 59 8.77 -28.37 20.78
N PHE A 60 7.51 -28.07 20.47
CA PHE A 60 6.66 -28.91 19.62
C PHE A 60 6.98 -28.73 18.13
N SER A 61 7.07 -29.86 17.42
CA SER A 61 7.23 -29.94 15.97
C SER A 61 6.13 -30.85 15.42
N ILE A 62 5.18 -30.28 14.68
CA ILE A 62 4.04 -31.05 14.14
C ILE A 62 4.52 -32.13 13.18
N GLY A 63 5.60 -31.89 12.43
CA GLY A 63 6.19 -32.88 11.54
C GLY A 63 6.80 -34.08 12.27
N GLU A 64 7.39 -33.89 13.45
CA GLU A 64 7.86 -35.00 14.28
C GLU A 64 6.71 -35.77 14.90
N PHE A 65 5.67 -35.06 15.33
CA PHE A 65 4.47 -35.66 15.90
C PHE A 65 3.76 -36.57 14.89
N LEU A 66 3.46 -36.06 13.70
CA LEU A 66 2.77 -36.82 12.63
C LEU A 66 3.55 -38.09 12.24
N ARG A 67 4.89 -38.02 12.17
CA ARG A 67 5.73 -39.20 11.91
C ARG A 67 5.65 -40.26 13.01
N ARG A 68 5.47 -39.86 14.28
CA ARG A 68 5.38 -40.81 15.41
C ARG A 68 4.02 -41.48 15.50
N THR A 69 2.97 -40.78 15.07
CA THR A 69 1.60 -41.29 15.04
C THR A 69 1.24 -41.96 13.70
N ASP A 70 2.20 -42.03 12.77
CA ASP A 70 2.00 -42.58 11.42
C ASP A 70 0.82 -41.93 10.65
N ILE A 71 0.63 -40.61 10.85
CA ILE A 71 -0.43 -39.84 10.18
C ILE A 71 0.19 -39.10 9.00
N GLU A 72 -0.39 -39.27 7.82
CA GLU A 72 0.07 -38.59 6.62
C GLU A 72 -0.37 -37.11 6.62
N PRO A 73 0.53 -36.14 6.38
CA PRO A 73 0.19 -34.71 6.45
C PRO A 73 -1.00 -34.30 5.57
N GLY A 74 -1.19 -34.97 4.43
CA GLY A 74 -2.31 -34.71 3.52
C GLY A 74 -3.68 -35.00 4.13
N GLU A 75 -3.79 -35.98 5.04
CA GLU A 75 -5.05 -36.39 5.65
C GLU A 75 -5.61 -35.32 6.60
N VAL A 76 -4.71 -34.60 7.26
CA VAL A 76 -5.03 -33.56 8.24
C VAL A 76 -4.80 -32.14 7.70
N SER A 77 -4.56 -31.99 6.39
CA SER A 77 -4.30 -30.69 5.77
C SER A 77 -5.58 -29.85 5.61
N VAL A 78 -5.49 -28.54 5.87
CA VAL A 78 -6.50 -27.54 5.49
C VAL A 78 -6.34 -27.22 4.01
N TYR A 79 -5.12 -26.90 3.61
CA TYR A 79 -4.71 -26.65 2.23
C TYR A 79 -3.21 -26.97 2.11
N SER A 80 -2.76 -27.17 0.87
CA SER A 80 -1.35 -27.41 0.59
C SER A 80 -0.87 -26.47 -0.51
N LEU A 81 0.41 -26.12 -0.48
CA LEU A 81 1.03 -25.19 -1.43
C LEU A 81 2.47 -25.57 -1.74
N GLU A 82 2.98 -25.11 -2.87
CA GLU A 82 4.39 -25.33 -3.23
C GLU A 82 5.31 -24.56 -2.28
N CYS A 83 6.35 -25.23 -1.77
CA CYS A 83 7.34 -24.65 -0.88
C CYS A 83 8.72 -25.27 -1.15
N LYS A 84 9.58 -24.53 -1.84
CA LYS A 84 10.96 -24.96 -2.18
C LYS A 84 11.98 -24.73 -1.06
N MET A 85 11.52 -24.31 0.11
CA MET A 85 12.37 -23.91 1.24
C MET A 85 11.95 -24.59 2.54
N ALA A 86 12.76 -24.45 3.58
CA ALA A 86 12.49 -24.97 4.92
C ALA A 86 12.22 -23.81 5.91
N PRO A 87 11.05 -23.16 5.83
CA PRO A 87 10.80 -21.97 6.63
C PRO A 87 10.71 -22.30 8.12
N LYS A 88 10.97 -21.29 8.96
CA LYS A 88 10.68 -21.36 10.40
C LYS A 88 9.28 -20.84 10.72
N LYS A 89 8.84 -19.86 9.94
CA LYS A 89 7.60 -19.11 10.12
C LYS A 89 7.16 -18.56 8.79
N ILE A 90 5.87 -18.51 8.54
CA ILE A 90 5.29 -18.04 7.28
C ILE A 90 4.22 -17.01 7.56
N ARG A 91 4.23 -15.91 6.82
CA ARG A 91 3.15 -14.93 6.84
C ARG A 91 2.01 -15.40 5.96
N GLU A 92 0.82 -15.42 6.54
CA GLU A 92 -0.37 -15.97 5.91
C GLU A 92 -0.97 -14.99 4.90
N GLN A 93 -1.27 -15.48 3.70
CA GLN A 93 -2.06 -14.78 2.69
C GLN A 93 -3.51 -14.67 3.14
N ILE A 94 -4.16 -13.54 2.86
CA ILE A 94 -5.59 -13.36 3.11
C ILE A 94 -6.43 -14.32 2.26
N LYS A 95 -7.40 -14.98 2.90
CA LYS A 95 -8.26 -16.01 2.29
C LYS A 95 -9.69 -15.88 2.78
N THR A 96 -10.62 -16.36 1.95
CA THR A 96 -12.00 -16.63 2.34
C THR A 96 -12.27 -18.10 2.07
N ALA A 97 -12.65 -18.87 3.09
CA ALA A 97 -12.81 -20.33 3.00
C ALA A 97 -11.59 -21.01 2.36
N ASP A 98 -10.39 -20.68 2.86
CA ASP A 98 -9.08 -21.17 2.40
C ASP A 98 -8.73 -20.86 0.93
N ARG A 99 -9.53 -20.02 0.25
CA ARG A 99 -9.23 -19.50 -1.09
C ARG A 99 -8.64 -18.11 -0.99
N ALA A 100 -7.42 -17.95 -1.49
CA ALA A 100 -6.76 -16.66 -1.55
C ALA A 100 -7.48 -15.73 -2.54
N TYR A 101 -7.65 -14.47 -2.14
CA TYR A 101 -8.27 -13.45 -2.98
C TYR A 101 -7.48 -12.15 -2.87
N LEU A 102 -7.76 -11.18 -3.74
CA LEU A 102 -7.19 -9.85 -3.66
C LEU A 102 -8.24 -8.88 -3.10
N PRO A 103 -8.04 -8.31 -1.90
CA PRO A 103 -9.03 -7.41 -1.32
C PRO A 103 -9.20 -6.13 -2.14
N GLY A 104 -10.45 -5.72 -2.37
CA GLY A 104 -10.77 -4.48 -3.07
C GLY A 104 -10.20 -3.24 -2.37
N SER A 105 -10.06 -3.30 -1.05
CA SER A 105 -9.38 -2.28 -0.24
C SER A 105 -7.90 -2.12 -0.58
N SER A 106 -7.20 -3.21 -0.95
CA SER A 106 -5.80 -3.17 -1.35
C SER A 106 -5.63 -2.55 -2.74
N ILE A 107 -6.49 -2.95 -3.68
CA ILE A 107 -6.55 -2.34 -5.03
C ILE A 107 -6.89 -0.85 -4.93
N LYS A 108 -7.90 -0.50 -4.13
CA LYS A 108 -8.29 0.90 -3.86
C LYS A 108 -7.18 1.70 -3.20
N GLY A 109 -6.35 1.06 -2.38
CA GLY A 109 -5.15 1.66 -1.80
C GLY A 109 -4.14 2.09 -2.86
N ALA A 110 -3.83 1.22 -3.82
CA ALA A 110 -2.91 1.52 -4.92
C ALA A 110 -3.46 2.63 -5.83
N ILE A 111 -4.74 2.55 -6.21
CA ILE A 111 -5.40 3.59 -7.01
C ILE A 111 -5.38 4.94 -6.29
N ARG A 112 -5.69 4.96 -4.98
CA ARG A 112 -5.63 6.19 -4.17
C ARG A 112 -4.23 6.83 -4.21
N GLY A 113 -3.17 6.04 -4.06
CA GLY A 113 -1.79 6.52 -4.13
C GLY A 113 -1.48 7.15 -5.48
N ALA A 114 -1.86 6.49 -6.57
CA ALA A 114 -1.66 6.98 -7.93
C ALA A 114 -2.45 8.27 -8.20
N LEU A 115 -3.73 8.33 -7.82
CA LEU A 115 -4.57 9.53 -7.95
C LEU A 115 -4.00 10.70 -7.17
N LEU A 116 -3.51 10.45 -5.96
CA LEU A 116 -2.89 11.47 -5.12
C LEU A 116 -1.62 12.03 -5.77
N TYR A 117 -0.74 11.15 -6.25
CA TYR A 117 0.47 11.53 -7.00
C TYR A 117 0.12 12.37 -8.24
N TRP A 118 -0.76 11.85 -9.10
CA TRP A 118 -1.13 12.50 -10.36
C TRP A 118 -1.72 13.88 -10.09
N TYR A 119 -2.67 13.98 -9.15
CA TYR A 119 -3.35 15.24 -8.88
C TYR A 119 -2.38 16.32 -8.38
N LEU A 120 -1.53 15.98 -7.40
CA LEU A 120 -0.57 16.93 -6.84
C LEU A 120 0.47 17.37 -7.89
N LYS A 121 0.96 16.43 -8.72
CA LYS A 121 1.95 16.72 -9.76
C LYS A 121 1.38 17.56 -10.90
N THR A 122 0.15 17.29 -11.34
CA THR A 122 -0.49 18.00 -12.46
C THR A 122 -1.05 19.36 -12.07
N ASN A 123 -1.27 19.63 -10.78
CA ASN A 123 -1.83 20.90 -10.30
C ASN A 123 -0.83 21.70 -9.45
N ASP A 124 0.48 21.43 -9.57
CA ASP A 124 1.54 22.16 -8.83
C ASP A 124 1.28 22.28 -7.32
N TRP A 125 0.82 21.18 -6.70
CA TRP A 125 0.41 21.11 -5.29
C TRP A 125 -0.77 22.00 -4.89
N MET A 126 -1.46 22.62 -5.84
CA MET A 126 -2.65 23.44 -5.61
C MET A 126 -3.88 22.55 -5.39
N ILE A 127 -4.61 22.84 -4.32
CA ILE A 127 -5.84 22.12 -3.96
C ILE A 127 -7.00 23.11 -3.73
N PRO A 128 -8.21 22.83 -4.25
CA PRO A 128 -9.38 23.64 -3.99
C PRO A 128 -9.85 23.37 -2.56
N VAL A 129 -10.09 24.47 -1.86
CA VAL A 129 -10.51 24.48 -0.46
C VAL A 129 -11.55 25.55 -0.24
N CYS A 130 -12.38 25.32 0.76
CA CYS A 130 -13.29 26.31 1.31
C CYS A 130 -13.42 26.06 2.81
N TYR A 131 -14.05 26.98 3.53
CA TYR A 131 -14.23 26.83 4.98
C TYR A 131 -15.64 27.21 5.42
N LEU A 132 -16.09 26.60 6.52
CA LEU A 132 -17.35 26.92 7.18
C LEU A 132 -17.15 28.02 8.22
N LYS A 133 -18.05 29.01 8.20
CA LYS A 133 -18.19 30.02 9.26
C LYS A 133 -19.68 30.22 9.56
N LYS A 134 -20.07 29.98 10.82
CA LYS A 134 -21.47 30.09 11.28
C LYS A 134 -22.48 29.27 10.44
N GLY A 135 -22.04 28.13 9.90
CA GLY A 135 -22.88 27.23 9.10
C GLY A 135 -22.93 27.53 7.60
N GLU A 136 -22.31 28.62 7.16
CA GLU A 136 -22.23 29.01 5.75
C GLU A 136 -20.82 28.74 5.19
N VAL A 137 -20.74 28.44 3.89
CA VAL A 137 -19.50 28.18 3.15
C VAL A 137 -18.90 29.49 2.67
N PHE A 138 -17.61 29.68 2.89
CA PHE A 138 -16.87 30.87 2.48
C PHE A 138 -15.49 30.52 1.92
N GLY A 139 -14.93 31.49 1.21
CA GLY A 139 -13.52 31.54 0.87
C GLY A 139 -13.12 30.37 -0.02
N ASP A 140 -13.78 30.21 -1.15
CA ASP A 140 -13.32 29.26 -2.16
C ASP A 140 -11.98 29.76 -2.69
N ASN A 141 -10.94 28.94 -2.58
CA ASN A 141 -9.62 29.27 -3.09
C ASN A 141 -8.83 28.00 -3.44
N ASN A 142 -7.80 28.16 -4.27
CA ASN A 142 -6.76 27.14 -4.41
C ASN A 142 -5.59 27.49 -3.49
N ILE A 143 -5.20 26.56 -2.63
CA ILE A 143 -4.05 26.73 -1.73
C ILE A 143 -2.96 25.73 -2.06
N ASN A 144 -1.70 26.14 -1.88
CA ASN A 144 -0.57 25.24 -2.07
C ASN A 144 -0.40 24.35 -0.84
N LEU A 145 -0.45 23.03 -1.06
CA LEU A 145 -0.33 22.06 0.02
C LEU A 145 1.04 22.09 0.71
N LEU A 146 2.13 22.42 0.01
CA LEU A 146 3.46 22.55 0.62
C LEU A 146 3.51 23.69 1.62
N ASP A 147 2.95 24.84 1.26
CA ASP A 147 2.86 26.02 2.11
C ASP A 147 2.02 25.73 3.36
N MET A 148 0.92 24.97 3.22
CA MET A 148 0.15 24.50 4.38
C MET A 148 0.98 23.66 5.35
N ILE A 149 1.83 22.77 4.83
CA ILE A 149 2.68 21.91 5.67
C ILE A 149 3.68 22.76 6.45
N ARG A 150 4.25 23.80 5.82
CA ARG A 150 5.16 24.76 6.47
C ARG A 150 4.45 25.62 7.51
N GLY A 151 3.13 25.77 7.40
CA GLY A 151 2.32 26.62 8.27
C GLY A 151 2.29 28.08 7.81
N ASP A 152 2.45 28.28 6.50
CA ASP A 152 2.42 29.60 5.90
C ASP A 152 1.00 30.19 5.92
N VAL A 153 0.90 31.51 5.90
CA VAL A 153 -0.38 32.22 5.89
C VAL A 153 -1.02 32.11 4.50
N GLN A 154 -2.25 31.62 4.44
CA GLN A 154 -3.02 31.50 3.20
C GLN A 154 -4.07 32.61 3.12
N ARG A 155 -4.22 33.23 1.95
CA ARG A 155 -5.21 34.29 1.71
C ARG A 155 -6.35 33.74 0.86
N PHE A 156 -7.58 33.87 1.33
CA PHE A 156 -8.79 33.40 0.64
C PHE A 156 -9.39 34.47 -0.29
N SER A 157 -10.28 34.03 -1.18
CA SER A 157 -10.97 34.90 -2.15
C SER A 157 -11.78 36.03 -1.52
N ASP A 158 -12.27 35.83 -0.30
CA ASP A 158 -12.97 36.84 0.49
C ASP A 158 -12.02 37.83 1.20
N GLY A 159 -10.73 37.79 0.87
CA GLY A 159 -9.70 38.68 1.40
C GLY A 159 -9.15 38.29 2.77
N LYS A 160 -9.71 37.26 3.43
CA LYS A 160 -9.21 36.82 4.74
C LYS A 160 -7.87 36.10 4.62
N SER A 161 -6.94 36.50 5.46
CA SER A 161 -5.70 35.75 5.71
C SER A 161 -5.92 34.82 6.89
N VAL A 162 -5.68 33.53 6.69
CA VAL A 162 -5.75 32.53 7.74
C VAL A 162 -4.36 31.96 7.93
N GLN A 163 -3.86 32.05 9.16
CA GLN A 163 -2.67 31.32 9.55
C GLN A 163 -3.05 29.84 9.62
N VAL A 164 -2.48 29.05 8.72
CA VAL A 164 -2.58 27.60 8.80
C VAL A 164 -1.58 27.20 9.87
N LYS A 165 -2.05 26.75 11.03
CA LYS A 165 -1.13 26.19 12.03
C LYS A 165 -0.33 25.08 11.36
N SER A 166 1.01 25.11 11.51
CA SER A 166 1.84 24.17 10.78
C SER A 166 1.39 22.75 11.11
N PHE A 167 1.34 21.87 10.10
CA PHE A 167 0.94 20.47 10.30
C PHE A 167 1.76 19.78 11.40
N PHE A 168 2.94 20.34 11.66
CA PHE A 168 3.92 19.94 12.63
C PHE A 168 3.68 20.45 14.06
N GLU A 169 3.00 21.59 14.25
CA GLU A 169 2.73 22.22 15.56
C GLU A 169 1.44 21.73 16.22
N ASP A 170 0.53 21.14 15.46
CA ASP A 170 -0.67 20.48 15.97
C ASP A 170 -0.40 19.12 16.63
N TYR A 171 0.86 18.68 16.69
CA TYR A 171 1.23 17.34 17.13
C TYR A 171 2.15 17.34 18.34
N GLU A 172 1.56 17.13 19.51
CA GLU A 172 2.31 16.80 20.74
C GLU A 172 2.85 15.35 20.70
N ASP A 173 2.18 14.43 19.98
CA ASP A 173 2.45 12.98 20.08
C ASP A 173 3.23 12.34 18.91
N GLY A 174 3.57 13.09 17.85
CA GLY A 174 4.40 12.57 16.74
C GLY A 174 3.83 11.39 15.92
N ALA A 175 2.51 11.16 15.93
CA ALA A 175 1.89 9.99 15.29
C ALA A 175 1.85 10.08 13.73
N LYS A 176 2.85 9.47 13.07
CA LYS A 176 3.02 9.35 11.60
C LYS A 176 1.74 9.12 10.80
N LYS A 177 0.89 8.19 11.28
CA LYS A 177 -0.33 7.76 10.57
C LYS A 177 -1.32 8.92 10.39
N ARG A 178 -1.45 9.78 11.40
CA ARG A 178 -2.42 10.87 11.35
C ARG A 178 -1.98 12.01 10.43
N PHE A 179 -0.67 12.28 10.35
CA PHE A 179 -0.13 13.22 9.35
C PHE A 179 -0.45 12.73 7.94
N GLY A 180 -0.18 11.46 7.62
CA GLY A 180 -0.52 10.87 6.32
C GLY A 180 -2.02 10.92 6.01
N ASN A 181 -2.89 10.61 6.99
CA ASN A 181 -4.34 10.71 6.80
C ASN A 181 -4.77 12.14 6.45
N ARG A 182 -4.23 13.17 7.12
CA ARG A 182 -4.59 14.56 6.84
C ARG A 182 -4.34 14.94 5.38
N PHE A 183 -3.27 14.46 4.74
CA PHE A 183 -3.04 14.70 3.30
C PHE A 183 -4.15 14.13 2.43
N ILE A 184 -4.53 12.88 2.73
CA ILE A 184 -5.62 12.20 2.02
C ILE A 184 -6.92 12.99 2.19
N GLU A 185 -7.20 13.44 3.41
CA GLU A 185 -8.40 14.23 3.72
C GLU A 185 -8.44 15.56 2.96
N LEU A 186 -7.33 16.28 2.86
CA LEU A 186 -7.28 17.57 2.14
C LEU A 186 -7.55 17.40 0.65
N VAL A 187 -7.00 16.34 0.05
CA VAL A 187 -7.10 16.11 -1.39
C VAL A 187 -8.46 15.52 -1.75
N PHE A 188 -8.87 14.44 -1.10
CA PHE A 188 -10.09 13.71 -1.44
C PHE A 188 -11.34 14.19 -0.68
N GLY A 189 -11.19 14.95 0.41
CA GLY A 189 -12.33 15.47 1.16
C GLY A 189 -13.06 16.56 0.37
N VAL A 190 -14.38 16.43 0.24
CA VAL A 190 -15.22 17.42 -0.46
C VAL A 190 -16.00 18.34 0.49
N LYS A 191 -15.77 18.20 1.80
CA LYS A 191 -16.34 19.05 2.85
C LYS A 191 -15.43 20.24 3.13
N PRO A 192 -15.98 21.43 3.44
CA PRO A 192 -15.16 22.56 3.86
C PRO A 192 -14.45 22.31 5.20
N PHE A 193 -13.34 23.00 5.39
CA PHE A 193 -12.65 23.08 6.67
C PHE A 193 -13.48 23.81 7.73
N LEU A 194 -13.14 23.59 9.01
CA LEU A 194 -13.65 24.42 10.09
C LEU A 194 -12.66 25.56 10.35
N LEU A 195 -13.14 26.81 10.21
CA LEU A 195 -12.38 27.97 10.64
C LEU A 195 -12.62 28.20 12.14
N THR A 196 -11.56 28.10 12.94
CA THR A 196 -11.59 28.35 14.39
C THR A 196 -10.73 29.56 14.74
N GLU A 197 -10.84 30.07 15.97
CA GLU A 197 -9.97 31.13 16.50
C GLU A 197 -8.47 30.76 16.42
N ASN A 198 -8.16 29.45 16.44
CA ASN A 198 -6.81 28.90 16.35
C ASN A 198 -6.41 28.48 14.92
N GLY A 199 -7.15 28.94 13.89
CA GLY A 199 -6.90 28.62 12.49
C GLY A 199 -7.79 27.51 11.92
N ILE A 200 -7.38 26.94 10.78
CA ILE A 200 -8.11 25.92 10.03
C ILE A 200 -7.91 24.52 10.64
N ARG A 201 -9.03 23.81 10.88
CA ARG A 201 -9.02 22.40 11.30
C ARG A 201 -9.71 21.51 10.27
N SER A 202 -9.19 20.28 10.13
CA SER A 202 -9.84 19.23 9.34
C SER A 202 -11.23 18.95 9.90
N ASN A 203 -12.21 18.83 9.01
CA ASN A 203 -13.60 18.49 9.32
C ASN A 203 -13.92 17.11 8.73
N PHE A 204 -12.97 16.19 8.80
CA PHE A 204 -13.07 14.92 8.11
C PHE A 204 -14.24 14.08 8.61
N ASP A 205 -14.98 13.57 7.64
CA ASP A 205 -16.03 12.58 7.82
C ASP A 205 -16.05 11.75 6.52
N ALA A 206 -16.00 10.42 6.66
CA ALA A 206 -15.90 9.49 5.55
C ALA A 206 -17.05 9.64 4.54
N LYS A 207 -18.20 10.18 4.96
CA LYS A 207 -19.30 10.48 4.03
C LYS A 207 -18.95 11.57 3.01
N TYR A 208 -17.88 12.33 3.21
CA TYR A 208 -17.40 13.36 2.28
C TYR A 208 -16.04 13.00 1.66
N ASP A 209 -15.62 11.74 1.69
CA ASP A 209 -14.47 11.30 0.91
C ASP A 209 -14.92 11.08 -0.54
N LEU A 210 -14.29 11.76 -1.50
CA LEU A 210 -14.52 11.59 -2.94
C LEU A 210 -14.41 10.11 -3.35
N LEU A 211 -13.45 9.38 -2.78
CA LEU A 211 -13.23 7.98 -3.12
C LEU A 211 -14.33 7.07 -2.60
N LYS A 212 -15.29 7.55 -1.79
CA LYS A 212 -16.49 6.76 -1.46
C LYS A 212 -17.28 6.40 -2.71
N PHE A 213 -17.24 7.25 -3.74
CA PHE A 213 -17.95 7.02 -4.99
C PHE A 213 -17.27 6.02 -5.92
N LEU A 214 -16.01 5.65 -5.65
CA LEU A 214 -15.31 4.60 -6.39
C LEU A 214 -15.49 3.25 -5.66
N HIS A 215 -16.35 2.40 -6.18
CA HIS A 215 -16.59 1.06 -5.65
C HIS A 215 -15.66 0.05 -6.29
N ILE A 216 -14.94 -0.70 -5.44
CA ILE A 216 -14.03 -1.76 -5.85
C ILE A 216 -14.37 -2.99 -5.03
N SER A 217 -14.82 -4.05 -5.69
CA SER A 217 -15.10 -5.32 -5.01
C SER A 217 -13.80 -6.05 -4.66
N ASP A 218 -13.92 -7.08 -3.84
CA ASP A 218 -12.89 -8.10 -3.76
C ASP A 218 -12.76 -8.81 -5.12
N PHE A 219 -11.53 -9.22 -5.45
CA PHE A 219 -11.19 -9.92 -6.67
C PHE A 219 -10.95 -11.39 -6.34
N MET A 220 -11.83 -12.24 -6.84
CA MET A 220 -11.85 -13.68 -6.56
C MET A 220 -10.99 -14.44 -7.57
N PRO A 221 -10.31 -15.52 -7.16
CA PRO A 221 -9.44 -16.28 -8.06
C PRO A 221 -10.27 -16.96 -9.16
N VAL A 222 -9.85 -16.78 -10.41
CA VAL A 222 -10.34 -17.51 -11.59
C VAL A 222 -9.44 -18.71 -11.85
N ASP A 223 -8.14 -18.47 -11.89
CA ASP A 223 -7.08 -19.46 -12.03
C ASP A 223 -5.86 -18.92 -11.30
N ALA A 224 -5.81 -19.16 -9.99
CA ALA A 224 -4.75 -18.65 -9.13
C ALA A 224 -4.13 -19.77 -8.30
N GLN A 225 -2.81 -19.70 -8.18
CA GLN A 225 -2.01 -20.64 -7.41
C GLN A 225 -1.38 -19.94 -6.23
N LEU A 226 -1.35 -20.63 -5.09
CA LEU A 226 -0.71 -20.18 -3.86
C LEU A 226 0.62 -20.93 -3.69
N SER A 227 1.69 -20.21 -3.37
CA SER A 227 3.00 -20.80 -3.06
C SER A 227 3.68 -20.04 -1.92
N ALA A 228 4.64 -20.68 -1.26
CA ALA A 228 5.45 -20.08 -0.22
C ALA A 228 6.76 -19.60 -0.85
N ILE A 229 6.99 -18.29 -0.76
CA ILE A 229 8.17 -17.63 -1.29
C ILE A 229 8.93 -16.93 -0.18
N ASN A 230 10.22 -16.72 -0.39
CA ASN A 230 11.06 -15.96 0.50
C ASN A 230 11.23 -14.55 -0.07
N LEU A 231 11.01 -13.56 0.78
CA LEU A 231 11.21 -12.16 0.49
C LEU A 231 12.44 -11.65 1.22
N LYS A 232 13.34 -11.03 0.45
CA LYS A 232 14.54 -10.38 0.93
C LYS A 232 14.36 -8.87 0.85
N THR A 233 14.62 -8.20 1.96
CA THR A 233 14.78 -6.75 1.97
C THR A 233 16.26 -6.42 1.81
N TYR A 234 16.61 -5.72 0.73
CA TYR A 234 17.95 -5.19 0.52
C TYR A 234 18.01 -3.75 0.98
N SER A 235 19.12 -3.33 1.57
CA SER A 235 19.33 -1.95 2.02
C SER A 235 20.65 -1.42 1.49
N LEU A 236 20.62 -0.20 0.96
CA LEU A 236 21.83 0.50 0.56
C LEU A 236 22.70 0.83 1.78
N LYS A 237 23.94 0.34 1.75
CA LYS A 237 24.99 0.54 2.76
C LYS A 237 26.35 0.54 2.07
N ARG A 238 27.16 1.57 2.33
CA ARG A 238 28.55 1.66 1.85
C ARG A 238 28.69 1.32 0.34
N GLY A 239 27.80 1.86 -0.48
CA GLY A 239 27.79 1.63 -1.93
C GLY A 239 27.14 0.33 -2.40
N ASN A 240 26.69 -0.57 -1.51
CA ASN A 240 26.12 -1.86 -1.89
C ASN A 240 24.69 -2.05 -1.35
N LEU A 241 23.86 -2.74 -2.11
CA LEU A 241 22.56 -3.25 -1.68
C LEU A 241 22.77 -4.58 -0.96
N GLU A 242 22.81 -4.53 0.37
CA GLU A 242 22.99 -5.70 1.23
C GLU A 242 21.66 -6.24 1.71
N ALA A 243 21.48 -7.56 1.62
CA ALA A 243 20.33 -8.23 2.25
C ALA A 243 20.33 -8.01 3.77
N LYS A 244 19.16 -7.74 4.34
CA LYS A 244 18.98 -7.76 5.79
C LYS A 244 19.10 -9.19 6.32
N SER A 245 19.49 -9.33 7.59
CA SER A 245 19.78 -10.62 8.22
C SER A 245 18.55 -11.47 8.55
N PHE A 246 17.34 -10.95 8.32
CA PHE A 246 16.11 -11.68 8.55
C PHE A 246 15.53 -12.18 7.23
N ASP A 247 14.98 -13.39 7.27
CA ASP A 247 14.26 -13.98 6.15
C ASP A 247 12.76 -13.78 6.38
N THR A 248 12.03 -13.46 5.32
CA THR A 248 10.59 -13.27 5.38
C THR A 248 9.92 -14.23 4.42
N THR A 249 9.52 -15.40 4.91
CA THR A 249 8.69 -16.31 4.13
C THR A 249 7.23 -15.85 4.18
N VAL A 250 6.60 -15.77 3.01
CA VAL A 250 5.20 -15.40 2.85
C VAL A 250 4.51 -16.38 1.92
N GLU A 251 3.22 -16.59 2.14
CA GLU A 251 2.35 -17.15 1.10
C GLU A 251 2.06 -16.07 0.05
N ALA A 252 2.22 -16.36 -1.23
CA ALA A 252 1.96 -15.42 -2.31
C ALA A 252 1.15 -16.08 -3.42
N VAL A 253 0.32 -15.29 -4.08
CA VAL A 253 -0.49 -15.72 -5.21
C VAL A 253 0.13 -15.34 -6.54
N ARG A 254 -0.11 -16.18 -7.55
CA ARG A 254 0.06 -15.90 -8.99
C ARG A 254 -1.19 -16.34 -9.74
N GLY A 255 -1.43 -15.78 -10.93
CA GLY A 255 -2.57 -16.14 -11.79
C GLY A 255 -3.67 -15.07 -11.84
N ARG A 256 -4.86 -15.45 -12.30
CA ARG A 256 -5.93 -14.52 -12.68
C ARG A 256 -7.04 -14.41 -11.63
N PHE A 257 -7.57 -13.20 -11.50
CA PHE A 257 -8.63 -12.84 -10.56
C PHE A 257 -9.67 -11.93 -11.21
N SER A 258 -10.94 -12.17 -10.90
CA SER A 258 -12.07 -11.40 -11.42
C SER A 258 -12.74 -10.61 -10.31
N GLY A 259 -13.10 -9.36 -10.61
CA GLY A 259 -13.77 -8.46 -9.68
C GLY A 259 -14.47 -7.32 -10.43
N THR A 260 -14.85 -6.28 -9.70
CA THR A 260 -15.54 -5.13 -10.28
C THR A 260 -14.97 -3.82 -9.78
N ILE A 261 -14.90 -2.85 -10.70
CA ILE A 261 -14.62 -1.44 -10.41
C ILE A 261 -15.73 -0.63 -11.08
N SER A 262 -16.38 0.25 -10.33
CA SER A 262 -17.55 1.02 -10.79
C SER A 262 -17.75 2.30 -9.99
N LEU A 263 -18.50 3.24 -10.55
CA LEU A 263 -18.98 4.40 -9.80
C LEU A 263 -20.26 4.07 -9.02
N SER A 264 -20.34 4.65 -7.82
CA SER A 264 -21.56 4.66 -7.03
C SER A 264 -22.55 5.66 -7.61
N SER A 265 -23.80 5.24 -7.81
CA SER A 265 -24.90 6.12 -8.24
C SER A 265 -25.18 7.25 -7.23
N GLN A 266 -24.71 7.13 -5.98
CA GLN A 266 -24.81 8.20 -4.98
C GLN A 266 -24.09 9.48 -5.41
N ILE A 267 -23.17 9.42 -6.38
CA ILE A 267 -22.48 10.61 -6.88
C ILE A 267 -23.46 11.59 -7.52
N TYR A 268 -24.49 11.11 -8.22
CA TYR A 268 -25.50 11.96 -8.86
C TYR A 268 -26.31 12.75 -7.83
N THR A 269 -26.79 12.06 -6.79
CA THR A 269 -27.50 12.71 -5.67
C THR A 269 -26.62 13.71 -4.92
N ALA A 270 -25.33 13.40 -4.76
CA ALA A 270 -24.39 14.32 -4.10
C ALA A 270 -24.16 15.60 -4.94
N LEU A 271 -24.22 15.52 -6.26
CA LEU A 271 -24.03 16.66 -7.17
C LEU A 271 -25.23 17.60 -7.27
N GLU A 272 -26.42 17.11 -6.92
CA GLU A 272 -27.63 17.92 -6.79
C GLU A 272 -27.62 18.74 -5.49
N ASN A 273 -26.81 18.36 -4.50
CA ASN A 273 -26.73 19.02 -3.20
C ASN A 273 -25.38 19.72 -2.99
N ALA A 274 -25.19 20.83 -3.71
CA ALA A 274 -23.96 21.62 -3.63
C ALA A 274 -23.69 22.20 -2.23
N ASP A 275 -24.73 22.43 -1.43
CA ASP A 275 -24.58 22.93 -0.05
C ASP A 275 -23.91 21.89 0.87
N GLU A 276 -24.29 20.61 0.72
CA GLU A 276 -23.65 19.53 1.47
C GLU A 276 -22.27 19.16 0.88
N TYR A 277 -22.10 19.27 -0.44
CA TYR A 277 -20.91 18.83 -1.17
C TYR A 277 -20.23 19.96 -1.99
N PRO A 278 -19.80 21.06 -1.36
CA PRO A 278 -19.41 22.28 -2.09
C PRO A 278 -18.18 22.11 -2.97
N LEU A 279 -17.23 21.24 -2.58
CA LEU A 279 -16.01 20.99 -3.36
C LEU A 279 -16.11 19.78 -4.31
N LEU A 280 -17.28 19.14 -4.41
CA LEU A 280 -17.38 17.90 -5.18
C LEU A 280 -17.08 18.13 -6.66
N ARG A 281 -17.70 19.15 -7.27
CA ARG A 281 -17.51 19.47 -8.70
C ARG A 281 -16.05 19.76 -9.05
N ASP A 282 -15.37 20.56 -8.21
CA ASP A 282 -13.95 20.90 -8.42
C ASP A 282 -13.02 19.68 -8.34
N LYS A 283 -13.45 18.64 -7.61
CA LYS A 283 -12.65 17.45 -7.33
C LYS A 283 -13.03 16.24 -8.18
N LEU A 284 -14.11 16.27 -8.96
CA LEU A 284 -14.50 15.16 -9.87
C LEU A 284 -13.38 14.76 -10.84
N LYS A 285 -12.62 15.74 -11.34
CA LYS A 285 -11.47 15.51 -12.24
C LYS A 285 -10.40 14.60 -11.64
N ILE A 286 -10.31 14.51 -10.30
CA ILE A 286 -9.36 13.62 -9.61
C ILE A 286 -9.63 12.17 -10.01
N ILE A 287 -10.90 11.76 -10.09
CA ILE A 287 -11.30 10.40 -10.46
C ILE A 287 -11.61 10.26 -11.96
N GLY A 288 -11.23 11.25 -12.78
CA GLY A 288 -11.40 11.19 -14.24
C GLY A 288 -12.80 11.56 -14.74
N LEU A 289 -13.64 12.11 -13.87
CA LEU A 289 -14.99 12.51 -14.24
C LEU A 289 -15.03 13.96 -14.75
N LYS A 290 -15.81 14.14 -15.82
CA LYS A 290 -16.29 15.43 -16.35
C LYS A 290 -17.81 15.51 -16.13
N ASP A 291 -18.47 16.47 -16.75
CA ASP A 291 -19.93 16.68 -16.61
C ASP A 291 -20.76 15.46 -17.05
N ASP A 292 -20.24 14.63 -17.96
CA ASP A 292 -20.89 13.41 -18.46
C ASP A 292 -20.32 12.16 -17.77
N PHE A 293 -21.03 11.65 -16.76
CA PHE A 293 -20.60 10.55 -15.88
C PHE A 293 -20.60 9.18 -16.56
N HIS A 294 -19.46 8.78 -17.12
CA HIS A 294 -19.28 7.47 -17.74
C HIS A 294 -18.21 6.65 -17.03
N ASP A 295 -18.55 5.42 -16.62
CA ASP A 295 -17.62 4.47 -16.00
C ASP A 295 -16.38 4.26 -16.89
N GLU A 296 -16.53 4.24 -18.21
CA GLU A 296 -15.43 4.01 -19.17
C GLU A 296 -14.34 5.08 -19.10
N GLU A 297 -14.74 6.35 -18.97
CA GLU A 297 -13.81 7.48 -18.87
C GLU A 297 -13.03 7.42 -17.55
N VAL A 298 -13.70 7.06 -16.45
CA VAL A 298 -13.02 6.82 -15.16
C VAL A 298 -11.99 5.74 -15.30
N MET A 299 -12.32 4.61 -15.93
CA MET A 299 -11.40 3.48 -16.04
C MET A 299 -10.19 3.80 -16.90
N LYS A 300 -10.41 4.49 -18.02
CA LYS A 300 -9.33 5.01 -18.87
C LYS A 300 -8.41 5.95 -18.09
N HIS A 301 -8.99 6.88 -17.33
CA HIS A 301 -8.23 7.78 -16.46
C HIS A 301 -7.43 7.03 -15.39
N LEU A 302 -8.05 6.10 -14.67
CA LEU A 302 -7.38 5.29 -13.64
C LEU A 302 -6.20 4.49 -14.23
N LYS A 303 -6.39 3.86 -15.40
CA LYS A 303 -5.33 3.13 -16.11
C LYS A 303 -4.16 4.06 -16.48
N THR A 304 -4.42 5.26 -17.00
CA THR A 304 -3.37 6.26 -17.30
C THR A 304 -2.64 6.72 -16.03
N VAL A 305 -3.39 7.10 -14.99
CA VAL A 305 -2.82 7.58 -13.73
C VAL A 305 -1.94 6.52 -13.06
N LEU A 306 -2.38 5.27 -13.05
CA LEU A 306 -1.59 4.14 -12.54
C LEU A 306 -0.30 3.96 -13.35
N ARG A 307 -0.38 4.01 -14.68
CA ARG A 307 0.79 3.86 -15.54
C ARG A 307 1.84 4.94 -15.24
N ASP A 308 1.42 6.20 -15.17
CA ASP A 308 2.31 7.33 -14.90
C ASP A 308 2.94 7.24 -13.50
N TYR A 309 2.14 6.86 -12.50
CA TYR A 309 2.62 6.69 -11.13
C TYR A 309 3.62 5.55 -11.00
N ASN A 310 3.32 4.40 -11.61
CA ASN A 310 4.21 3.25 -11.63
C ASN A 310 5.51 3.57 -12.35
N SER A 311 5.46 4.25 -13.51
CA SER A 311 6.67 4.67 -14.23
C SER A 311 7.58 5.51 -13.35
N TRP A 312 7.03 6.52 -12.67
CA TRP A 312 7.80 7.35 -11.73
C TRP A 312 8.37 6.52 -10.58
N CYS A 313 7.61 5.61 -9.98
CA CYS A 313 8.12 4.80 -8.89
C CYS A 313 9.21 3.79 -9.34
N ILE A 314 9.04 3.15 -10.49
CA ILE A 314 10.01 2.22 -11.09
C ILE A 314 11.31 2.98 -11.39
N GLU A 315 11.23 4.18 -11.97
CA GLU A 315 12.38 5.05 -12.22
C GLU A 315 13.18 5.29 -10.92
N LYS A 316 12.51 5.62 -9.80
CA LYS A 316 13.21 5.82 -8.51
C LYS A 316 13.82 4.54 -7.94
N GLU A 317 13.20 3.37 -8.17
CA GLU A 317 13.82 2.09 -7.80
C GLU A 317 15.06 1.80 -8.67
N ILE A 318 15.01 2.08 -9.97
CA ILE A 318 16.15 1.96 -10.89
C ILE A 318 17.28 2.92 -10.49
N GLU A 319 16.98 4.19 -10.18
CA GLU A 319 17.97 5.16 -9.69
C GLU A 319 18.68 4.66 -8.42
N LEU A 320 17.91 4.12 -7.46
CA LEU A 320 18.47 3.56 -6.23
C LEU A 320 19.37 2.36 -6.51
N VAL A 321 18.95 1.47 -7.41
CA VAL A 321 19.73 0.30 -7.82
C VAL A 321 21.00 0.72 -8.56
N ALA A 322 20.92 1.66 -9.51
CA ALA A 322 22.05 2.18 -10.26
C ALA A 322 23.08 2.88 -9.38
N SER A 323 22.67 3.42 -8.22
CA SER A 323 23.58 4.01 -7.24
C SER A 323 24.43 3.00 -6.46
N ALA A 324 24.17 1.69 -6.62
CA ALA A 324 24.86 0.61 -5.92
C ALA A 324 25.84 -0.15 -6.83
N ASP A 325 27.02 -0.49 -6.31
CA ASP A 325 28.08 -1.22 -7.03
C ASP A 325 27.61 -2.60 -7.51
N ASN A 326 26.72 -3.24 -6.74
CA ASN A 326 26.11 -4.54 -7.03
C ASN A 326 24.67 -4.42 -7.58
N GLY A 327 24.30 -3.24 -8.10
CA GLY A 327 22.95 -2.93 -8.57
C GLY A 327 22.51 -3.76 -9.78
N ASN A 328 23.45 -4.15 -10.65
CA ASN A 328 23.16 -4.94 -11.86
C ASN A 328 22.35 -6.23 -11.60
N ARG A 329 22.42 -6.80 -10.38
CA ARG A 329 21.64 -7.99 -10.00
C ARG A 329 20.12 -7.76 -9.93
N PHE A 330 19.69 -6.52 -9.78
CA PHE A 330 18.27 -6.13 -9.66
C PHE A 330 17.73 -5.48 -10.94
N ALA A 331 18.63 -5.04 -11.83
CA ALA A 331 18.29 -4.24 -12.99
C ALA A 331 17.35 -5.00 -13.95
N GLU A 332 17.66 -6.26 -14.26
CA GLU A 332 16.87 -7.06 -15.21
C GLU A 332 15.38 -7.11 -14.87
N GLY A 333 15.04 -7.40 -13.61
CA GLY A 333 13.64 -7.47 -13.17
C GLY A 333 12.93 -6.11 -13.16
N LEU A 334 13.66 -5.02 -12.88
CA LEU A 334 13.10 -3.66 -12.94
C LEU A 334 12.90 -3.17 -14.38
N GLU A 335 13.85 -3.47 -15.27
CA GLU A 335 13.75 -3.16 -16.70
C GLU A 335 12.61 -3.95 -17.36
N GLU A 336 12.40 -5.21 -16.96
CA GLU A 336 11.23 -5.98 -17.38
C GLU A 336 9.93 -5.33 -16.93
N LEU A 337 9.83 -4.92 -15.66
CA LEU A 337 8.67 -4.21 -15.14
C LEU A 337 8.40 -2.90 -15.89
N GLU A 338 9.45 -2.14 -16.20
CA GLU A 338 9.32 -0.91 -16.95
C GLU A 338 8.71 -1.18 -18.33
N ARG A 339 9.21 -2.18 -19.06
CA ARG A 339 8.64 -2.60 -20.36
C ARG A 339 7.19 -3.05 -20.24
N LEU A 340 6.85 -3.81 -19.20
CA LEU A 340 5.48 -4.27 -18.94
C LEU A 340 4.54 -3.10 -18.58
N ASN A 341 5.02 -2.10 -17.84
CA ASN A 341 4.23 -0.92 -17.51
C ASN A 341 4.01 0.00 -18.72
N GLN A 342 5.01 0.11 -19.61
CA GLN A 342 4.87 0.88 -20.85
C GLN A 342 3.86 0.26 -21.82
N SER A 343 3.80 -1.08 -21.89
CA SER A 343 2.94 -1.82 -22.81
C SER A 343 1.58 -2.22 -22.24
N GLY A 344 1.40 -2.13 -20.91
CA GLY A 344 0.21 -2.58 -20.22
C GLY A 344 -0.34 -1.59 -19.20
N ASN A 345 -1.28 -2.06 -18.38
CA ASN A 345 -1.79 -1.33 -17.22
C ASN A 345 -1.42 -2.16 -16.00
N LEU A 346 -0.56 -1.65 -15.14
CA LEU A 346 -0.13 -2.39 -13.95
C LEU A 346 -0.70 -1.77 -12.68
N ILE A 347 -0.90 -2.60 -11.67
CA ILE A 347 -1.23 -2.19 -10.30
C ILE A 347 -0.25 -2.87 -9.36
N ARG A 348 0.44 -2.09 -8.53
CA ARG A 348 1.30 -2.63 -7.47
C ARG A 348 0.55 -2.67 -6.13
N VAL A 349 0.44 -3.85 -5.51
CA VAL A 349 -0.30 -4.08 -4.27
C VAL A 349 0.41 -5.04 -3.31
N GLY A 350 -0.01 -4.98 -2.05
CA GLY A 350 0.38 -5.94 -1.03
C GLY A 350 1.65 -5.59 -0.26
N PHE A 351 2.23 -6.63 0.32
CA PHE A 351 3.44 -6.55 1.12
C PHE A 351 4.68 -6.46 0.24
N GLY A 352 5.66 -5.64 0.63
CA GLY A 352 6.88 -5.41 -0.16
C GLY A 352 6.71 -4.44 -1.35
N VAL A 353 5.60 -3.71 -1.35
CA VAL A 353 5.38 -2.53 -2.21
C VAL A 353 6.31 -1.37 -1.85
N GLY A 354 6.89 -1.39 -0.65
CA GLY A 354 7.89 -0.40 -0.23
C GLY A 354 7.32 0.99 0.06
N THR A 355 8.17 1.87 0.58
CA THR A 355 7.79 3.25 0.95
C THR A 355 7.51 4.13 -0.27
N MET A 356 8.15 3.86 -1.42
CA MET A 356 7.97 4.63 -2.65
C MET A 356 6.51 4.68 -3.10
N TYR A 357 5.84 3.54 -3.05
CA TYR A 357 4.47 3.37 -3.54
C TYR A 357 3.40 3.66 -2.47
N GLN A 358 3.82 3.76 -1.21
CA GLN A 358 2.91 3.94 -0.06
C GLN A 358 2.91 5.37 0.48
N THR A 359 3.83 6.22 0.04
CA THR A 359 4.03 7.56 0.61
C THR A 359 4.36 8.57 -0.48
N LEU A 360 4.17 9.85 -0.15
CA LEU A 360 4.53 10.97 -1.01
C LEU A 360 5.94 11.51 -0.74
N ILE A 361 6.73 10.88 0.14
CA ILE A 361 7.92 11.54 0.68
C ILE A 361 8.96 11.87 -0.38
N LYS A 362 9.11 10.99 -1.39
CA LYS A 362 10.03 11.24 -2.51
C LYS A 362 9.48 12.30 -3.48
N LEU A 363 8.16 12.38 -3.66
CA LEU A 363 7.52 13.46 -4.42
C LEU A 363 7.70 14.82 -3.71
N ILE A 364 7.58 14.86 -2.38
CA ILE A 364 7.89 16.05 -1.58
C ILE A 364 9.38 16.40 -1.71
N GLU A 365 10.28 15.41 -1.68
CA GLU A 365 11.72 15.64 -1.86
C GLU A 365 12.06 16.29 -3.20
N GLU A 366 11.41 15.84 -4.29
CA GLU A 366 11.57 16.44 -5.62
C GLU A 366 11.06 17.88 -5.69
N ALA A 367 10.00 18.22 -4.95
CA ALA A 367 9.43 19.57 -4.92
C ALA A 367 10.14 20.51 -3.92
N ASP A 368 10.54 19.99 -2.76
CA ASP A 368 11.20 20.70 -1.67
C ASP A 368 11.99 19.71 -0.78
N VAL A 369 13.29 19.61 -1.06
CA VAL A 369 14.23 18.74 -0.33
C VAL A 369 14.38 19.15 1.15
N GLU A 370 14.24 20.44 1.49
CA GLU A 370 14.38 20.92 2.86
C GLU A 370 13.17 20.50 3.70
N LEU A 371 11.97 20.64 3.13
CA LEU A 371 10.75 20.14 3.74
C LEU A 371 10.77 18.62 3.90
N ALA A 372 11.20 17.87 2.88
CA ALA A 372 11.34 16.42 2.97
C ALA A 372 12.33 16.01 4.08
N LYS A 373 13.48 16.68 4.18
CA LYS A 373 14.45 16.48 5.27
C LYS A 373 13.81 16.69 6.64
N ASN A 374 13.03 17.76 6.79
CA ASN A 374 12.36 18.10 8.03
C ASN A 374 11.30 17.06 8.41
N ILE A 375 10.47 16.62 7.46
CA ILE A 375 9.47 15.55 7.67
C ILE A 375 10.16 14.26 8.12
N VAL A 376 11.15 13.80 7.35
CA VAL A 376 11.81 12.51 7.61
C VAL A 376 12.49 12.51 8.97
N ASN A 377 13.16 13.60 9.35
CA ASN A 377 13.85 13.71 10.62
C ASN A 377 12.89 13.90 11.80
N LYS A 378 11.88 14.77 11.68
CA LYS A 378 10.90 15.04 12.74
C LYS A 378 10.11 13.77 13.09
N PHE A 379 9.66 13.04 12.08
CA PHE A 379 8.92 11.80 12.30
C PHE A 379 9.82 10.57 12.50
N LYS A 380 11.15 10.69 12.42
CA LYS A 380 12.08 9.55 12.50
C LYS A 380 11.66 8.44 11.50
N LEU A 381 11.46 8.82 10.23
CA LEU A 381 11.13 7.88 9.17
C LEU A 381 12.41 7.10 8.83
N GLY A 382 12.60 5.92 9.41
CA GLY A 382 13.85 5.15 9.31
C GLY A 382 14.86 5.44 10.43
N LYS A 383 15.96 4.69 10.45
CA LYS A 383 16.91 4.65 11.58
C LYS A 383 17.84 5.86 11.68
N PHE A 384 18.19 6.47 10.54
CA PHE A 384 19.24 7.49 10.48
C PHE A 384 18.64 8.87 10.21
N ARG A 385 19.25 9.90 10.81
CA ARG A 385 19.00 11.29 10.41
C ARG A 385 19.49 11.50 8.98
N ARG A 386 18.81 12.34 8.23
CA ARG A 386 19.14 12.68 6.85
C ARG A 386 19.47 14.15 6.70
N ASN A 387 20.38 14.43 5.78
CA ASN A 387 20.77 15.78 5.38
C ASN A 387 20.55 15.93 3.87
N ILE A 388 20.64 17.15 3.36
CA ILE A 388 20.73 17.37 1.91
C ILE A 388 22.09 16.88 1.44
N ASP A 389 22.12 16.07 0.39
CA ASP A 389 23.35 15.62 -0.25
C ASP A 389 24.09 16.84 -0.82
N ARG A 390 25.32 17.06 -0.35
CA ARG A 390 26.16 18.18 -0.82
C ARG A 390 26.54 18.07 -2.30
N ARG A 391 26.51 16.86 -2.88
CA ARG A 391 26.87 16.62 -4.28
C ARG A 391 25.77 17.03 -5.24
N THR A 392 24.53 16.74 -4.88
CA THR A 392 23.37 17.01 -5.75
C THR A 392 22.64 18.29 -5.36
N GLY A 393 22.67 18.68 -4.08
CA GLY A 393 21.91 19.82 -3.55
C GLY A 393 20.39 19.59 -3.50
N THR A 394 19.90 18.48 -4.05
CA THR A 394 18.48 18.24 -4.32
C THR A 394 17.97 16.91 -3.77
N ASN A 395 18.85 16.02 -3.30
CA ASN A 395 18.45 14.72 -2.73
C ASN A 395 18.78 14.61 -1.25
N LEU A 396 18.08 13.71 -0.55
CA LEU A 396 18.42 13.33 0.81
C LEU A 396 19.63 12.37 0.85
N PHE A 397 20.50 12.55 1.84
CA PHE A 397 21.61 11.66 2.15
C PHE A 397 21.59 11.22 3.63
N PRO A 398 21.63 9.90 3.92
CA PRO A 398 21.41 8.79 2.99
C PRO A 398 20.03 8.86 2.31
N PRO A 399 19.86 8.25 1.12
CA PRO A 399 18.59 8.32 0.38
C PRO A 399 17.40 7.79 1.19
N TYR A 400 16.20 8.25 0.85
CA TYR A 400 14.97 7.73 1.43
C TYR A 400 13.87 7.56 0.38
N PRO A 401 13.27 6.36 0.27
CA PRO A 401 13.72 5.10 0.86
C PRO A 401 15.10 4.67 0.36
N LYS A 402 15.74 3.77 1.11
CA LYS A 402 17.04 3.16 0.74
C LYS A 402 16.97 1.64 0.72
N THR A 403 15.76 1.11 0.68
CA THR A 403 15.48 -0.32 0.74
C THR A 403 14.56 -0.70 -0.38
N ILE A 404 14.79 -1.89 -0.91
CA ILE A 404 13.98 -2.52 -1.96
C ILE A 404 13.70 -3.96 -1.52
N GLU A 405 12.55 -4.49 -1.95
CA GLU A 405 12.13 -5.86 -1.66
C GLU A 405 12.06 -6.69 -2.93
N PHE A 406 12.67 -7.88 -2.88
CA PHE A 406 12.76 -8.83 -3.99
C PHE A 406 12.61 -10.27 -3.47
N THR A 407 12.26 -11.18 -4.38
CA THR A 407 12.37 -12.62 -4.12
C THR A 407 13.84 -13.08 -4.09
N ASP A 408 14.10 -14.32 -3.68
CA ASP A 408 15.45 -14.91 -3.71
C ASP A 408 16.07 -14.95 -5.13
N ASP A 409 15.21 -15.02 -6.15
CA ASP A 409 15.61 -15.03 -7.57
C ASP A 409 15.64 -13.62 -8.18
N TYR A 410 15.72 -12.57 -7.36
CA TYR A 410 15.74 -11.16 -7.80
C TYR A 410 14.54 -10.73 -8.65
N ASN A 411 13.41 -11.42 -8.53
CA ASN A 411 12.15 -10.97 -9.13
C ASN A 411 11.45 -9.95 -8.23
N PRO A 412 10.89 -8.89 -8.81
CA PRO A 412 9.95 -8.00 -8.13
C PRO A 412 8.71 -8.71 -7.60
N ILE A 413 7.92 -8.00 -6.80
CA ILE A 413 6.73 -8.55 -6.13
C ILE A 413 5.58 -7.55 -6.12
N GLY A 414 4.37 -8.08 -5.97
CA GLY A 414 3.17 -7.28 -5.77
C GLY A 414 2.57 -6.71 -7.05
N TRP A 415 2.97 -7.17 -8.24
CA TRP A 415 2.51 -6.59 -9.51
C TRP A 415 1.39 -7.39 -10.15
N LEU A 416 0.30 -6.68 -10.44
CA LEU A 416 -0.87 -7.16 -11.16
C LEU A 416 -0.94 -6.46 -12.52
N ARG A 417 -1.29 -7.20 -13.57
CA ARG A 417 -1.70 -6.65 -14.86
C ARG A 417 -3.21 -6.48 -14.85
N TRP A 418 -3.68 -5.31 -15.26
CA TRP A 418 -5.09 -4.99 -15.43
C TRP A 418 -5.46 -5.08 -16.90
N GLU A 419 -6.21 -6.14 -17.24
CA GLU A 419 -6.70 -6.40 -18.59
C GLU A 419 -7.76 -5.38 -19.04
#